data_AF-A0A852ZZY3-F1
#
_entry.id   AF-A0A852ZZY3-F1
#
_cell.length_a   1.000
_cell.length_b   1.000
_cell.length_c   1.000
_cell.angle_alpha   90.00
_cell.angle_beta   90.00
_cell.angle_gamma   90.00
#
_symmetry.space_group_name_H-M   'P 1'
#
loop_
_entity.id
_entity.type
_entity.pdbx_description
1 polymer ?
#
loop_
_entity_poly.entity_id
_entity_poly.type
_entity_poly.pdbx_seq_one_letter_code
_entity_poly.pdbx_strand_id
1 'polypeptide(L)'
;MCEAHGGGQDAAAVSRRGMVRTTLLSGAGVAGVAAGLAAARPAAAAPATPAAAATRIGRGTDGRAGVTLRWLGVAGWELAFDGRVLYFDPYFSRFDDTVPGGPLDLHPEVIEELLATGRLAGTAPELIMISHGHYDHMADVPYLLDRPAWRDRTIHVIGTETHRHLLTAMGVTRSVITATGGEHLSFGDGAYSVEVIRSLHSQRSGYGVFAPGTLTAPPERPPATIHDLLEGGTLAYQVTVPGRLKVLMFGGTNFAARELAGLRPDVVMVSMTDHSRVHDYLGRLLRALGEPRYLLPSHHDDMRTPFGSSRLPDTVRHEVVDELRAAVRAAGLSTQVLPVTHLEPIHL
;
A
#
# COMPACT_ATOMS: atom_id res chain seq x y z
N MET A 1 10.06 -49.37 21.06
CA MET A 1 10.51 -49.19 22.45
C MET A 1 11.15 -47.81 22.56
N CYS A 2 10.85 -46.89 23.48
CA CYS A 2 9.77 -46.70 24.46
C CYS A 2 9.75 -45.18 24.80
N GLU A 3 8.64 -44.48 25.07
CA GLU A 3 7.22 -44.85 24.98
C GLU A 3 6.32 -43.60 24.87
N ALA A 4 5.01 -43.82 24.69
CA ALA A 4 3.94 -42.81 24.76
C ALA A 4 3.43 -42.64 26.20
N HIS A 5 2.98 -41.43 26.57
CA HIS A 5 2.10 -41.22 27.73
C HIS A 5 0.97 -40.25 27.36
N GLY A 6 -0.27 -40.69 27.57
CA GLY A 6 -1.46 -39.85 27.51
C GLY A 6 -2.15 -39.79 28.87
N GLY A 7 -3.03 -38.82 29.05
CA GLY A 7 -3.88 -38.67 30.23
C GLY A 7 -5.06 -37.77 29.89
N GLY A 8 -6.28 -38.30 30.02
CA GLY A 8 -7.54 -37.55 29.90
C GLY A 8 -8.27 -37.49 31.25
N GLN A 9 -9.57 -37.21 31.19
CA GLN A 9 -10.49 -36.90 32.32
C GLN A 9 -10.44 -35.42 32.78
N ASP A 10 -11.54 -34.75 33.12
CA ASP A 10 -12.95 -35.16 33.00
C ASP A 10 -13.92 -33.97 32.84
N ALA A 11 -15.17 -34.25 32.50
CA ALA A 11 -16.21 -33.25 32.25
C ALA A 11 -16.90 -32.70 33.52
N ALA A 12 -17.33 -31.43 33.47
CA ALA A 12 -18.32 -30.88 34.40
C ALA A 12 -19.22 -29.85 33.71
N ALA A 13 -20.44 -30.26 33.36
CA ALA A 13 -21.48 -29.35 32.86
C ALA A 13 -22.28 -28.76 34.02
N VAL A 14 -22.47 -27.43 34.04
CA VAL A 14 -23.43 -26.77 34.94
C VAL A 14 -24.37 -25.88 34.12
N SER A 15 -25.63 -26.33 34.03
CA SER A 15 -26.76 -25.52 33.55
C SER A 15 -27.48 -24.93 34.75
N ARG A 16 -27.75 -23.61 34.74
CA ARG A 16 -28.87 -23.03 35.49
C ARG A 16 -29.60 -21.95 34.69
N ARG A 17 -30.93 -22.08 34.68
CA ARG A 17 -31.90 -21.17 34.07
C ARG A 17 -31.96 -19.84 34.81
N GLY A 18 -32.23 -18.76 34.09
CA GLY A 18 -32.61 -17.46 34.62
C GLY A 18 -33.55 -16.73 33.67
N MET A 19 -34.84 -17.05 33.73
CA MET A 19 -35.89 -16.39 32.94
C MET A 19 -36.72 -15.52 33.86
N VAL A 20 -36.77 -14.20 33.60
CA VAL A 20 -37.79 -13.31 34.18
C VAL A 20 -38.38 -12.46 33.05
N ARG A 21 -39.66 -12.68 32.77
CA ARG A 21 -40.52 -11.75 32.02
C ARG A 21 -41.16 -10.79 33.01
N THR A 22 -41.20 -9.50 32.67
CA THR A 22 -42.28 -8.59 33.09
C THR A 22 -42.60 -7.63 31.94
N THR A 23 -43.83 -7.12 31.90
CA THR A 23 -44.51 -6.66 30.67
C THR A 23 -45.19 -5.30 30.85
N LEU A 24 -45.28 -4.51 29.75
CA LEU A 24 -46.26 -3.42 29.50
C LEU A 24 -46.14 -2.17 30.42
N LEU A 25 -46.75 -0.98 30.22
CA LEU A 25 -47.68 -0.34 29.24
C LEU A 25 -47.16 1.12 28.97
N SER A 26 -47.18 1.68 27.74
CA SER A 26 -48.24 2.52 27.09
C SER A 26 -48.42 3.97 27.58
N GLY A 27 -48.70 4.90 26.63
CA GLY A 27 -49.15 6.29 26.88
C GLY A 27 -48.20 7.37 26.30
N ALA A 28 -48.36 7.86 25.08
CA ALA A 28 -49.36 8.86 24.62
C ALA A 28 -49.18 10.26 25.24
N GLY A 29 -48.49 11.17 24.50
CA GLY A 29 -48.38 12.60 24.78
C GLY A 29 -49.03 13.43 23.68
N VAL A 30 -49.80 14.45 24.05
CA VAL A 30 -50.76 15.14 23.17
C VAL A 30 -50.17 16.41 22.52
N ALA A 31 -50.76 16.80 21.38
CA ALA A 31 -50.39 17.95 20.57
C ALA A 31 -50.40 19.31 21.29
N GLY A 32 -49.54 20.21 20.81
CA GLY A 32 -49.62 21.66 21.05
C GLY A 32 -49.43 22.41 19.73
N VAL A 33 -50.52 22.84 19.11
CA VAL A 33 -50.49 23.67 17.90
C VAL A 33 -50.44 25.14 18.32
N ALA A 34 -49.36 25.84 17.98
CA ALA A 34 -49.25 27.29 18.11
C ALA A 34 -49.05 27.91 16.73
N ALA A 35 -50.09 28.52 16.18
CA ALA A 35 -50.02 29.23 14.91
C ALA A 35 -49.36 30.61 15.12
N GLY A 36 -48.14 30.79 14.60
CA GLY A 36 -47.42 32.06 14.60
C GLY A 36 -47.25 32.60 13.18
N LEU A 37 -48.09 33.56 12.79
CA LEU A 37 -47.90 34.35 11.56
C LEU A 37 -46.70 35.30 11.75
N ALA A 38 -45.62 35.08 11.02
CA ALA A 38 -44.48 35.99 10.94
C ALA A 38 -44.12 36.26 9.47
N ALA A 39 -43.92 37.53 9.14
CA ALA A 39 -43.85 38.00 7.76
C ALA A 39 -42.61 37.49 7.00
N ALA A 40 -42.80 37.13 5.73
CA ALA A 40 -41.71 36.82 4.82
C ALA A 40 -40.85 38.09 4.57
N ARG A 41 -39.58 38.03 4.96
CA ARG A 41 -38.52 38.91 4.46
C ARG A 41 -37.72 38.14 3.41
N PRO A 42 -37.27 38.80 2.31
CA PRO A 42 -36.40 38.13 1.35
C PRO A 42 -35.06 37.82 2.03
N ALA A 43 -34.67 36.55 2.02
CA ALA A 43 -33.32 36.17 2.41
C ALA A 43 -32.34 36.71 1.37
N ALA A 44 -31.36 37.50 1.82
CA ALA A 44 -30.25 37.90 0.97
C ALA A 44 -29.48 36.65 0.53
N ALA A 45 -29.17 36.55 -0.76
CA ALA A 45 -28.39 35.44 -1.29
C ALA A 45 -27.00 35.41 -0.62
N ALA A 46 -26.68 34.31 0.07
CA ALA A 46 -25.33 34.07 0.53
C ALA A 46 -24.39 33.98 -0.68
N PRO A 47 -23.18 34.55 -0.64
CA PRO A 47 -22.23 34.41 -1.73
C PRO A 47 -21.87 32.93 -1.88
N ALA A 48 -22.09 32.38 -3.07
CA ALA A 48 -21.70 31.01 -3.37
C ALA A 48 -20.18 30.87 -3.19
N THR A 49 -19.77 29.97 -2.29
CA THR A 49 -18.37 29.56 -2.16
C THR A 49 -17.91 29.04 -3.53
N PRO A 50 -16.84 29.59 -4.13
CA PRO A 50 -16.38 29.08 -5.42
C PRO A 50 -15.92 27.63 -5.23
N ALA A 51 -16.59 26.70 -5.92
CA ALA A 51 -16.13 25.33 -6.01
C ALA A 51 -14.70 25.34 -6.53
N ALA A 52 -13.80 24.60 -5.86
CA ALA A 52 -12.39 24.55 -6.23
C ALA A 52 -12.27 24.07 -7.69
N ALA A 53 -11.90 24.98 -8.58
CA ALA A 53 -11.77 24.69 -9.99
C ALA A 53 -10.67 23.65 -10.19
N ALA A 54 -10.99 22.57 -10.92
CA ALA A 54 -10.04 21.51 -11.22
C ALA A 54 -8.74 22.09 -11.82
N THR A 55 -7.64 21.95 -11.08
CA THR A 55 -6.35 22.52 -11.46
C THR A 55 -5.87 21.88 -12.75
N ARG A 56 -5.90 22.65 -13.84
CA ARG A 56 -5.21 22.26 -15.09
C ARG A 56 -3.72 22.21 -14.80
N ILE A 57 -3.17 21.00 -14.74
CA ILE A 57 -1.73 20.77 -14.52
C ILE A 57 -0.99 21.24 -15.78
N GLY A 58 -0.44 22.46 -15.71
CA GLY A 58 0.52 22.95 -16.70
C GLY A 58 1.87 22.27 -16.52
N ARG A 59 2.69 22.24 -17.58
CA ARG A 59 4.12 21.89 -17.44
C ARG A 59 4.75 22.84 -16.43
N GLY A 60 5.36 22.29 -15.38
CA GLY A 60 5.99 23.07 -14.32
C GLY A 60 7.08 23.98 -14.87
N THR A 61 6.95 25.29 -14.63
CA THR A 61 7.93 26.32 -14.95
C THR A 61 9.01 26.50 -13.86
N ASP A 62 8.92 25.70 -12.79
CA ASP A 62 9.49 26.03 -11.49
C ASP A 62 10.75 25.19 -11.17
N GLY A 63 11.36 24.59 -12.20
CA GLY A 63 12.54 23.71 -12.06
C GLY A 63 12.28 22.34 -11.42
N ARG A 64 11.01 22.02 -11.12
CA ARG A 64 10.56 20.69 -10.65
C ARG A 64 10.36 19.74 -11.82
N ALA A 65 10.68 18.45 -11.61
CA ALA A 65 10.46 17.35 -12.53
C ALA A 65 8.95 17.10 -12.82
N GLY A 66 8.03 17.72 -12.07
CA GLY A 66 6.59 17.61 -12.33
C GLY A 66 6.06 16.21 -12.06
N VAL A 67 6.67 15.52 -11.09
CA VAL A 67 6.23 14.21 -10.60
C VAL A 67 5.90 14.36 -9.11
N THR A 68 4.76 13.82 -8.71
CA THR A 68 4.33 13.76 -7.32
C THR A 68 4.47 12.33 -6.82
N LEU A 69 5.09 12.18 -5.65
CA LEU A 69 5.20 10.92 -4.92
C LEU A 69 4.32 11.04 -3.67
N ARG A 70 3.55 10.02 -3.33
CA ARG A 70 2.81 9.98 -2.05
C ARG A 70 3.00 8.62 -1.41
N TRP A 71 3.48 8.60 -0.16
CA TRP A 71 3.62 7.37 0.61
C TRP A 71 2.24 6.94 1.11
N LEU A 72 1.85 5.70 0.81
CA LEU A 72 0.60 5.09 1.30
C LEU A 72 0.81 4.42 2.68
N GLY A 73 2.04 4.42 3.19
CA GLY A 73 2.43 3.59 4.32
C GLY A 73 2.73 2.14 3.90
N VAL A 74 3.29 1.34 4.81
CA VAL A 74 3.97 0.08 4.44
C VAL A 74 4.92 0.32 3.25
N ALA A 75 4.97 -0.55 2.26
CA ALA A 75 5.71 -0.35 1.01
C ALA A 75 4.97 0.51 -0.01
N GLY A 76 3.72 0.90 0.24
CA GLY A 76 2.84 1.43 -0.79
C GLY A 76 3.17 2.85 -1.23
N TRP A 77 3.09 3.11 -2.54
CA TRP A 77 3.31 4.44 -3.13
C TRP A 77 2.32 4.75 -4.26
N GLU A 78 1.87 6.00 -4.31
CA GLU A 78 1.27 6.62 -5.50
C GLU A 78 2.33 7.45 -6.23
N LEU A 79 2.42 7.25 -7.55
CA LEU A 79 3.20 8.06 -8.49
C LEU A 79 2.25 8.81 -9.42
N ALA A 80 2.31 10.14 -9.45
CA ALA A 80 1.42 10.95 -10.28
C ALA A 80 2.18 12.00 -11.13
N PHE A 81 1.91 12.04 -12.44
CA PHE A 81 2.48 12.98 -13.40
C PHE A 81 1.58 13.12 -14.62
N ASP A 82 1.47 14.33 -15.19
CA ASP A 82 0.68 14.61 -16.42
C ASP A 82 -0.78 14.07 -16.40
N GLY A 83 -1.39 13.93 -15.21
CA GLY A 83 -2.73 13.36 -15.04
C GLY A 83 -2.80 11.82 -15.00
N ARG A 84 -1.66 11.14 -15.15
CA ARG A 84 -1.49 9.69 -14.97
C ARG A 84 -1.23 9.38 -13.50
N VAL A 85 -1.66 8.19 -13.07
CA VAL A 85 -1.50 7.67 -11.70
C VAL A 85 -0.97 6.24 -11.81
N LEU A 86 0.09 5.91 -11.08
CA LEU A 86 0.58 4.54 -10.91
C LEU A 86 0.56 4.21 -9.42
N TYR A 87 0.27 2.95 -9.07
CA TYR A 87 0.47 2.43 -7.72
C TYR A 87 1.59 1.39 -7.68
N PHE A 88 2.33 1.41 -6.59
CA PHE A 88 3.24 0.35 -6.17
C PHE A 88 2.75 -0.16 -4.81
N ASP A 89 2.62 -1.47 -4.65
CA ASP A 89 2.17 -2.16 -3.41
C ASP A 89 1.02 -1.45 -2.66
N PRO A 90 -0.13 -1.17 -3.30
CA PRO A 90 -1.20 -0.39 -2.68
C PRO A 90 -1.94 -1.21 -1.62
N TYR A 91 -1.60 -0.98 -0.36
CA TYR A 91 -2.25 -1.56 0.80
C TYR A 91 -2.85 -0.50 1.72
N PHE A 92 -4.15 -0.64 1.98
CA PHE A 92 -4.99 0.34 2.65
C PHE A 92 -5.76 -0.22 3.85
N SER A 93 -6.01 -1.54 3.89
CA SER A 93 -6.91 -2.13 4.87
C SER A 93 -6.35 -2.26 6.28
N ARG A 94 -5.03 -2.35 6.47
CA ARG A 94 -4.37 -2.33 7.80
C ARG A 94 -4.89 -3.42 8.76
N PHE A 95 -4.80 -4.67 8.31
CA PHE A 95 -5.19 -5.86 9.06
C PHE A 95 -4.47 -5.97 10.41
N ASP A 96 -5.14 -6.55 11.41
CA ASP A 96 -4.48 -6.94 12.66
C ASP A 96 -3.73 -8.28 12.48
N ASP A 97 -2.45 -8.21 12.11
CA ASP A 97 -1.57 -9.37 11.96
C ASP A 97 -1.09 -10.00 13.29
N THR A 98 -1.51 -9.46 14.45
CA THR A 98 -1.09 -10.00 15.76
C THR A 98 -1.67 -11.39 16.05
N VAL A 99 -2.70 -11.79 15.32
CA VAL A 99 -3.22 -13.16 15.28
C VAL A 99 -2.45 -13.96 14.21
N PRO A 100 -1.66 -14.99 14.59
CA PRO A 100 -0.95 -15.83 13.61
C PRO A 100 -1.94 -16.51 12.66
N GLY A 101 -1.86 -16.20 11.37
CA GLY A 101 -2.84 -16.67 10.37
C GLY A 101 -4.21 -16.00 10.46
N GLY A 102 -4.25 -14.74 10.90
CA GLY A 102 -5.46 -13.92 10.89
C GLY A 102 -6.15 -13.84 9.51
N PRO A 103 -7.47 -13.53 9.49
CA PRO A 103 -8.24 -13.44 8.26
C PRO A 103 -7.79 -12.26 7.38
N LEU A 104 -8.17 -12.29 6.11
CA LEU A 104 -8.06 -11.11 5.22
C LEU A 104 -9.22 -10.14 5.53
N ASP A 105 -9.01 -9.21 6.46
CA ASP A 105 -10.03 -8.26 6.93
C ASP A 105 -10.04 -6.97 6.09
N LEU A 106 -10.64 -7.05 4.89
CA LEU A 106 -10.64 -5.98 3.90
C LEU A 106 -11.56 -4.81 4.29
N HIS A 107 -11.01 -3.59 4.24
CA HIS A 107 -11.65 -2.31 4.53
C HIS A 107 -11.74 -1.40 3.29
N PRO A 108 -12.49 -1.80 2.23
CA PRO A 108 -12.61 -1.03 1.00
C PRO A 108 -13.18 0.39 1.19
N GLU A 109 -13.96 0.60 2.25
CA GLU A 109 -14.47 1.92 2.64
C GLU A 109 -13.38 2.97 2.87
N VAL A 110 -12.19 2.54 3.31
CA VAL A 110 -11.02 3.41 3.48
C VAL A 110 -10.56 3.94 2.12
N ILE A 111 -10.51 3.08 1.10
CA ILE A 111 -10.11 3.46 -0.27
C ILE A 111 -11.12 4.48 -0.83
N GLU A 112 -12.42 4.26 -0.62
CA GLU A 112 -13.47 5.20 -1.02
C GLU A 112 -13.35 6.55 -0.30
N GLU A 113 -13.11 6.57 1.02
CA GLU A 113 -12.90 7.81 1.78
C GLU A 113 -11.67 8.58 1.27
N LEU A 114 -10.53 7.90 1.07
CA LEU A 114 -9.29 8.52 0.62
C LEU A 114 -9.42 9.11 -0.80
N LEU A 115 -10.17 8.46 -1.68
CA LEU A 115 -10.49 8.99 -3.02
C LEU A 115 -11.49 10.16 -2.95
N ALA A 116 -12.53 10.07 -2.13
CA ALA A 116 -13.55 11.11 -1.97
C ALA A 116 -13.00 12.40 -1.32
N THR A 117 -12.03 12.25 -0.41
CA THR A 117 -11.34 13.37 0.27
C THR A 117 -10.16 13.94 -0.52
N GLY A 118 -9.81 13.35 -1.67
CA GLY A 118 -8.66 13.76 -2.49
C GLY A 118 -7.29 13.46 -1.86
N ARG A 119 -7.25 12.58 -0.86
CA ARG A 119 -6.01 12.07 -0.25
C ARG A 119 -5.33 11.00 -1.12
N LEU A 120 -6.09 10.40 -2.05
CA LEU A 120 -5.60 9.68 -3.22
C LEU A 120 -6.01 10.42 -4.50
N ALA A 121 -5.30 10.18 -5.60
CA ALA A 121 -5.71 10.70 -6.90
C ALA A 121 -7.04 10.04 -7.35
N GLY A 122 -8.06 10.85 -7.63
CA GLY A 122 -9.40 10.37 -8.01
C GLY A 122 -9.51 9.67 -9.37
N THR A 123 -8.45 9.68 -10.17
CA THR A 123 -8.34 8.99 -11.47
C THR A 123 -7.91 7.54 -11.25
N ALA A 124 -8.43 6.61 -12.06
CA ALA A 124 -7.95 5.22 -12.06
C ALA A 124 -6.44 5.15 -12.29
N PRO A 125 -5.71 4.26 -11.60
CA PRO A 125 -4.32 3.99 -11.91
C PRO A 125 -4.21 3.37 -13.31
N GLU A 126 -3.21 3.78 -14.09
CA GLU A 126 -2.88 3.12 -15.36
C GLU A 126 -2.13 1.81 -15.12
N LEU A 127 -1.41 1.73 -14.01
CA LEU A 127 -0.57 0.59 -13.64
C LEU A 127 -0.58 0.38 -12.12
N ILE A 128 -0.68 -0.88 -11.70
CA ILE A 128 -0.41 -1.38 -10.36
C ILE A 128 0.79 -2.33 -10.43
N MET A 129 1.83 -2.07 -9.64
CA MET A 129 3.03 -2.91 -9.54
C MET A 129 3.01 -3.63 -8.19
N ILE A 130 3.03 -4.95 -8.21
CA ILE A 130 3.11 -5.81 -7.00
C ILE A 130 4.54 -6.31 -6.86
N SER A 131 5.20 -6.03 -5.74
CA SER A 131 6.54 -6.55 -5.46
C SER A 131 6.51 -8.03 -5.11
N HIS A 132 5.65 -8.44 -4.20
CA HIS A 132 5.46 -9.82 -3.78
C HIS A 132 4.06 -10.04 -3.22
N GLY A 133 3.70 -11.31 -2.99
CA GLY A 133 2.31 -11.73 -2.83
C GLY A 133 1.75 -11.65 -1.41
N HIS A 134 2.42 -10.98 -0.47
CA HIS A 134 1.94 -10.86 0.91
C HIS A 134 0.79 -9.86 1.05
N TYR A 135 0.04 -9.99 2.14
CA TYR A 135 -1.17 -9.22 2.41
C TYR A 135 -0.93 -7.70 2.36
N ASP A 136 0.17 -7.25 2.95
CA ASP A 136 0.58 -5.85 3.09
C ASP A 136 1.12 -5.22 1.78
N HIS A 137 1.07 -5.97 0.68
CA HIS A 137 1.47 -5.55 -0.66
C HIS A 137 0.37 -5.72 -1.72
N MET A 138 -0.47 -6.76 -1.61
CA MET A 138 -1.45 -7.10 -2.66
C MET A 138 -2.92 -7.27 -2.24
N ALA A 139 -3.26 -7.29 -0.94
CA ALA A 139 -4.60 -7.71 -0.52
C ALA A 139 -5.73 -6.77 -1.00
N ASP A 140 -5.47 -5.47 -1.15
CA ASP A 140 -6.44 -4.48 -1.62
C ASP A 140 -6.50 -4.35 -3.16
N VAL A 141 -5.58 -4.98 -3.88
CA VAL A 141 -5.51 -4.91 -5.35
C VAL A 141 -6.80 -5.43 -6.03
N PRO A 142 -7.43 -6.56 -5.63
CA PRO A 142 -8.70 -6.99 -6.20
C PRO A 142 -9.79 -5.91 -6.14
N TYR A 143 -9.93 -5.21 -5.01
CA TYR A 143 -10.92 -4.14 -4.86
C TYR A 143 -10.66 -2.97 -5.79
N LEU A 144 -9.40 -2.52 -5.89
CA LEU A 144 -9.00 -1.45 -6.82
C LEU A 144 -9.31 -1.80 -8.27
N LEU A 145 -9.12 -3.06 -8.67
CA LEU A 145 -9.36 -3.53 -10.04
C LEU A 145 -10.85 -3.64 -10.38
N ASP A 146 -11.68 -4.08 -9.43
CA ASP A 146 -13.12 -4.28 -9.64
C ASP A 146 -13.97 -3.04 -9.26
N ARG A 147 -13.32 -1.96 -8.81
CA ARG A 147 -13.96 -0.71 -8.41
C ARG A 147 -14.91 -0.18 -9.51
N PRO A 148 -16.23 -0.03 -9.25
CA PRO A 148 -17.22 0.28 -10.30
C PRO A 148 -16.94 1.56 -11.09
N ALA A 149 -16.40 2.59 -10.45
CA ALA A 149 -16.04 3.86 -11.08
C ALA A 149 -14.89 3.75 -12.11
N TRP A 150 -14.14 2.64 -12.09
CA TRP A 150 -12.99 2.37 -12.96
C TRP A 150 -13.20 1.15 -13.89
N ARG A 151 -14.43 0.62 -13.96
CA ARG A 151 -14.78 -0.53 -14.80
C ARG A 151 -14.44 -0.34 -16.29
N ASP A 152 -14.61 0.88 -16.80
CA ASP A 152 -14.41 1.26 -18.20
C ASP A 152 -12.97 1.78 -18.47
N ARG A 153 -12.02 1.52 -17.55
CA ARG A 153 -10.62 1.92 -17.64
C ARG A 153 -9.71 0.72 -17.79
N THR A 154 -8.70 0.84 -18.66
CA THR A 154 -7.56 -0.09 -18.68
C THR A 154 -6.68 0.18 -17.46
N ILE A 155 -6.53 -0.82 -16.60
CA ILE A 155 -5.59 -0.83 -15.48
C ILE A 155 -4.68 -2.02 -15.71
N HIS A 156 -3.38 -1.77 -15.91
CA HIS A 156 -2.38 -2.82 -16.00
C HIS A 156 -1.98 -3.27 -14.60
N VAL A 157 -1.62 -4.55 -14.45
CA VAL A 157 -1.03 -5.11 -13.23
C VAL A 157 0.25 -5.82 -13.61
N ILE A 158 1.36 -5.57 -12.93
CA ILE A 158 2.58 -6.38 -13.03
C ILE A 158 2.79 -7.13 -11.73
N GLY A 159 3.13 -8.41 -11.84
CA GLY A 159 3.50 -9.29 -10.74
C GLY A 159 4.03 -10.63 -11.26
N THR A 160 4.36 -11.56 -10.39
CA THR A 160 4.81 -12.91 -10.77
C THR A 160 3.64 -13.81 -11.17
N GLU A 161 3.94 -15.00 -11.67
CA GLU A 161 2.94 -16.03 -11.95
C GLU A 161 2.11 -16.37 -10.71
N THR A 162 2.73 -16.37 -9.53
CA THR A 162 2.02 -16.62 -8.26
C THR A 162 1.04 -15.50 -7.96
N HIS A 163 1.40 -14.23 -8.17
CA HIS A 163 0.49 -13.10 -7.94
C HIS A 163 -0.70 -13.16 -8.90
N ARG A 164 -0.47 -13.51 -10.18
CA ARG A 164 -1.54 -13.77 -11.15
C ARG A 164 -2.49 -14.87 -10.64
N HIS A 165 -1.97 -15.96 -10.10
CA HIS A 165 -2.77 -17.06 -9.57
C HIS A 165 -3.56 -16.71 -8.30
N LEU A 166 -2.96 -15.95 -7.37
CA LEU A 166 -3.66 -15.42 -6.19
C LEU A 166 -4.78 -14.45 -6.60
N LEU A 167 -4.50 -13.48 -7.48
CA LEU A 167 -5.50 -12.54 -8.00
C LEU A 167 -6.65 -13.28 -8.71
N THR A 168 -6.34 -14.31 -9.52
CA THR A 168 -7.36 -15.15 -10.18
C THR A 168 -8.29 -15.81 -9.16
N ALA A 169 -7.73 -16.39 -8.09
CA ALA A 169 -8.54 -17.04 -7.04
C ALA A 169 -9.28 -16.04 -6.14
N MET A 170 -8.83 -14.78 -6.06
CA MET A 170 -9.55 -13.67 -5.45
C MET A 170 -10.60 -13.03 -6.39
N GLY A 171 -10.87 -13.62 -7.56
CA GLY A 171 -11.94 -13.22 -8.48
C GLY A 171 -11.54 -12.22 -9.57
N VAL A 172 -10.28 -11.76 -9.59
CA VAL A 172 -9.81 -10.78 -10.58
C VAL A 172 -9.84 -11.38 -11.99
N THR A 173 -10.62 -10.76 -12.86
CA THR A 173 -10.75 -11.14 -14.29
C THR A 173 -9.82 -10.38 -15.23
N ARG A 174 -9.15 -9.33 -14.74
CA ARG A 174 -8.21 -8.51 -15.53
C ARG A 174 -6.88 -9.26 -15.76
N SER A 175 -6.25 -9.00 -16.90
CA SER A 175 -4.95 -9.60 -17.23
C SER A 175 -3.82 -9.05 -16.37
N VAL A 176 -3.01 -9.94 -15.83
CA VAL A 176 -1.77 -9.61 -15.11
C VAL A 176 -0.59 -9.85 -16.04
N ILE A 177 0.23 -8.82 -16.25
CA ILE A 177 1.52 -8.90 -16.91
C ILE A 177 2.43 -9.71 -15.99
N THR A 178 2.65 -10.98 -16.35
CA THR A 178 3.51 -11.89 -15.58
C THR A 178 4.97 -11.56 -15.87
N ALA A 179 5.74 -11.26 -14.82
CA ALA A 179 7.13 -10.86 -14.89
C ALA A 179 8.01 -11.64 -13.88
N THR A 180 9.32 -11.66 -14.14
CA THR A 180 10.32 -12.42 -13.36
C THR A 180 11.57 -11.61 -13.01
N GLY A 181 11.74 -10.42 -13.62
CA GLY A 181 12.91 -9.57 -13.53
C GLY A 181 13.72 -9.58 -14.84
N GLY A 182 14.08 -8.40 -15.32
CA GLY A 182 14.76 -8.15 -16.58
C GLY A 182 13.86 -7.58 -17.68
N GLU A 183 12.53 -7.55 -17.48
CA GLU A 183 11.59 -6.97 -18.44
C GLU A 183 11.69 -5.43 -18.46
N HIS A 184 11.81 -4.83 -19.65
CA HIS A 184 11.74 -3.37 -19.84
C HIS A 184 10.53 -3.02 -20.71
N LEU A 185 9.51 -2.44 -20.09
CA LEU A 185 8.17 -2.26 -20.65
C LEU A 185 7.87 -0.77 -20.88
N SER A 186 7.19 -0.44 -21.98
CA SER A 186 6.76 0.93 -22.30
C SER A 186 5.26 1.07 -22.13
N PHE A 187 4.81 2.19 -21.53
CA PHE A 187 3.42 2.44 -21.19
C PHE A 187 2.99 3.86 -21.56
N GLY A 188 1.67 4.07 -21.65
CA GLY A 188 1.07 5.39 -21.91
C GLY A 188 1.56 6.03 -23.22
N ASP A 189 1.72 5.22 -24.28
CA ASP A 189 2.26 5.63 -25.58
C ASP A 189 3.69 6.21 -25.51
N GLY A 190 4.52 5.68 -24.61
CA GLY A 190 5.89 6.13 -24.37
C GLY A 190 6.01 7.27 -23.36
N ALA A 191 4.93 7.62 -22.65
CA ALA A 191 4.95 8.60 -21.56
C ALA A 191 5.79 8.14 -20.35
N TYR A 192 5.95 6.83 -20.15
CA TYR A 192 6.86 6.25 -19.16
C TYR A 192 7.29 4.84 -19.56
N SER A 193 8.37 4.37 -18.94
CA SER A 193 8.79 2.96 -19.01
C SER A 193 9.02 2.38 -17.62
N VAL A 194 8.93 1.07 -17.51
CA VAL A 194 9.12 0.30 -16.28
C VAL A 194 10.15 -0.79 -16.54
N GLU A 195 11.26 -0.74 -15.82
CA GLU A 195 12.21 -1.84 -15.70
C GLU A 195 11.77 -2.69 -14.50
N VAL A 196 11.38 -3.94 -14.74
CA VAL A 196 11.08 -4.92 -13.70
C VAL A 196 12.38 -5.59 -13.28
N ILE A 197 12.65 -5.64 -11.99
CA ILE A 197 13.94 -6.02 -11.42
C ILE A 197 13.72 -7.22 -10.50
N ARG A 198 14.49 -8.29 -10.69
CA ARG A 198 14.46 -9.42 -9.76
C ARG A 198 15.01 -8.96 -8.40
N SER A 199 14.23 -9.14 -7.33
CA SER A 199 14.61 -8.72 -5.98
C SER A 199 14.54 -9.89 -4.99
N LEU A 200 14.63 -9.58 -3.69
CA LEU A 200 14.60 -10.55 -2.60
C LEU A 200 13.69 -10.04 -1.47
N HIS A 201 13.04 -10.95 -0.76
CA HIS A 201 12.20 -10.62 0.38
C HIS A 201 13.01 -10.18 1.63
N SER A 202 12.36 -9.40 2.50
CA SER A 202 12.83 -9.10 3.88
C SER A 202 13.14 -10.39 4.66
N GLN A 203 14.12 -10.37 5.55
CA GLN A 203 14.54 -11.56 6.30
C GLN A 203 14.12 -11.48 7.77
N ARG A 204 13.33 -12.45 8.24
CA ARG A 204 13.01 -12.60 9.67
C ARG A 204 14.22 -13.18 10.43
N SER A 205 14.14 -13.17 11.76
CA SER A 205 15.10 -13.89 12.61
C SER A 205 15.24 -15.35 12.16
N GLY A 206 16.47 -15.83 12.01
CA GLY A 206 16.76 -17.17 11.46
C GLY A 206 16.78 -17.28 9.93
N TYR A 207 16.74 -16.15 9.20
CA TYR A 207 16.77 -16.09 7.72
C TYR A 207 15.57 -16.78 7.04
N GLY A 208 14.42 -16.75 7.71
CA GLY A 208 13.15 -17.21 7.18
C GLY A 208 12.32 -16.07 6.57
N VAL A 209 11.43 -16.44 5.66
CA VAL A 209 10.46 -15.55 5.01
C VAL A 209 9.05 -15.91 5.49
N PHE A 210 8.15 -14.93 5.60
CA PHE A 210 6.72 -15.17 5.85
C PHE A 210 6.08 -15.85 4.64
N ALA A 211 5.06 -16.69 4.84
CA ALA A 211 4.29 -17.36 3.77
C ALA A 211 5.11 -17.73 2.51
N PRO A 212 6.25 -18.45 2.64
CA PRO A 212 7.14 -18.68 1.51
C PRO A 212 6.54 -19.71 0.55
N GLY A 213 6.72 -19.50 -0.75
CA GLY A 213 6.28 -20.45 -1.76
C GLY A 213 5.90 -19.80 -3.08
N THR A 214 5.49 -20.63 -4.03
CA THR A 214 5.02 -20.23 -5.36
C THR A 214 3.83 -21.08 -5.77
N LEU A 215 3.02 -20.56 -6.69
CA LEU A 215 1.89 -21.24 -7.32
C LEU A 215 2.09 -21.32 -8.83
N THR A 216 1.74 -22.47 -9.41
CA THR A 216 1.73 -22.73 -10.87
C THR A 216 0.30 -22.96 -11.40
N ALA A 217 -0.71 -22.78 -10.54
CA ALA A 217 -2.14 -22.85 -10.83
C ALA A 217 -2.89 -21.98 -9.78
N PRO A 218 -4.10 -21.46 -10.07
CA PRO A 218 -4.91 -20.81 -9.05
C PRO A 218 -5.27 -21.84 -7.97
N PRO A 219 -5.23 -21.50 -6.66
CA PRO A 219 -5.66 -22.40 -5.62
C PRO A 219 -7.17 -22.72 -5.76
N GLU A 220 -7.57 -23.95 -5.40
CA GLU A 220 -8.96 -24.42 -5.52
C GLU A 220 -9.96 -23.62 -4.67
N ARG A 221 -9.46 -22.95 -3.62
CA ARG A 221 -10.22 -22.07 -2.73
C ARG A 221 -9.58 -20.69 -2.73
N PRO A 222 -10.37 -19.60 -2.72
CA PRO A 222 -9.83 -18.25 -2.52
C PRO A 222 -8.99 -18.16 -1.24
N PRO A 223 -7.91 -17.36 -1.22
CA PRO A 223 -7.21 -16.99 0.01
C PRO A 223 -8.18 -16.48 1.08
N ALA A 224 -8.04 -16.97 2.31
CA ALA A 224 -8.91 -16.59 3.44
C ALA A 224 -8.13 -15.98 4.62
N THR A 225 -6.84 -16.28 4.70
CA THR A 225 -5.92 -15.83 5.74
C THR A 225 -4.68 -15.17 5.15
N ILE A 226 -3.96 -14.39 5.96
CA ILE A 226 -2.66 -13.80 5.58
C ILE A 226 -1.60 -14.84 5.18
N HIS A 227 -1.77 -16.12 5.54
CA HIS A 227 -0.85 -17.20 5.16
C HIS A 227 -1.16 -17.84 3.80
N ASP A 228 -2.38 -17.69 3.27
CA ASP A 228 -2.74 -18.18 1.94
C ASP A 228 -2.17 -17.29 0.82
N LEU A 229 -1.81 -16.05 1.18
CA LEU A 229 -1.12 -15.08 0.34
C LEU A 229 0.39 -15.33 0.38
N LEU A 230 0.85 -16.24 -0.48
CA LEU A 230 2.27 -16.65 -0.60
C LEU A 230 3.16 -15.59 -1.26
N GLU A 231 4.43 -15.49 -0.84
CA GLU A 231 5.42 -14.55 -1.41
C GLU A 231 5.42 -14.54 -2.94
N GLY A 232 5.47 -15.71 -3.58
CA GLY A 232 5.42 -15.83 -5.02
C GLY A 232 6.69 -15.36 -5.76
N GLY A 233 7.76 -15.06 -5.02
CA GLY A 233 8.95 -14.37 -5.52
C GLY A 233 8.80 -12.85 -5.47
N THR A 234 9.92 -12.18 -5.18
CA THR A 234 9.97 -10.72 -4.96
C THR A 234 10.57 -9.96 -6.15
N LEU A 235 9.89 -8.89 -6.55
CA LEU A 235 10.27 -7.94 -7.59
C LEU A 235 10.54 -6.55 -6.99
N ALA A 236 11.34 -5.76 -7.71
CA ALA A 236 11.49 -4.32 -7.55
C ALA A 236 11.21 -3.65 -8.91
N TYR A 237 10.96 -2.35 -8.93
CA TYR A 237 10.58 -1.65 -10.17
C TYR A 237 11.30 -0.31 -10.29
N GLN A 238 11.86 -0.02 -11.46
CA GLN A 238 12.29 1.34 -11.82
C GLN A 238 11.32 1.93 -12.84
N VAL A 239 10.56 2.94 -12.43
CA VAL A 239 9.74 3.76 -13.33
C VAL A 239 10.57 4.93 -13.84
N THR A 240 10.71 5.05 -15.16
CA THR A 240 11.37 6.19 -15.82
C THR A 240 10.33 7.08 -16.49
N VAL A 241 10.25 8.35 -16.08
CA VAL A 241 9.50 9.41 -16.77
C VAL A 241 10.50 10.17 -17.67
N PRO A 242 10.42 10.06 -19.02
CA PRO A 242 11.47 10.53 -19.92
C PRO A 242 11.80 12.02 -19.78
N GLY A 243 13.10 12.32 -19.66
CA GLY A 243 13.59 13.68 -19.48
C GLY A 243 13.25 14.33 -18.13
N ARG A 244 12.75 13.55 -17.15
CA ARG A 244 12.38 14.05 -15.82
C ARG A 244 13.10 13.31 -14.70
N LEU A 245 12.66 12.09 -14.37
CA LEU A 245 13.27 11.30 -13.30
C LEU A 245 13.09 9.78 -13.46
N LYS A 246 13.89 9.05 -12.70
CA LYS A 246 13.80 7.61 -12.45
C LYS A 246 13.48 7.35 -10.97
N VAL A 247 12.40 6.63 -10.69
CA VAL A 247 12.05 6.17 -9.33
C VAL A 247 12.27 4.67 -9.24
N LEU A 248 13.09 4.23 -8.28
CA LEU A 248 13.29 2.83 -7.94
C LEU A 248 12.54 2.48 -6.65
N MET A 249 11.69 1.45 -6.71
CA MET A 249 10.81 0.99 -5.64
C MET A 249 11.18 -0.43 -5.18
N PHE A 250 11.30 -0.62 -3.87
CA PHE A 250 11.48 -1.92 -3.22
C PHE A 250 10.35 -2.17 -2.21
N GLY A 251 9.71 -3.34 -2.29
CA GLY A 251 8.71 -3.76 -1.29
C GLY A 251 9.39 -4.45 -0.11
N GLY A 252 10.21 -5.46 -0.41
CA GLY A 252 11.06 -6.14 0.58
C GLY A 252 12.35 -5.38 0.91
N THR A 253 12.82 -5.55 2.14
CA THR A 253 14.07 -4.99 2.68
C THR A 253 15.28 -5.85 2.32
N ASN A 254 15.40 -6.23 1.05
CA ASN A 254 16.52 -7.01 0.52
C ASN A 254 16.55 -6.87 -1.01
N PHE A 255 17.66 -7.25 -1.66
CA PHE A 255 17.80 -7.11 -3.11
C PHE A 255 18.94 -7.96 -3.68
N ALA A 256 18.79 -8.36 -4.95
CA ALA A 256 19.86 -8.98 -5.71
C ALA A 256 20.76 -7.89 -6.32
N ALA A 257 21.88 -7.58 -5.66
CA ALA A 257 22.75 -6.43 -6.00
C ALA A 257 23.25 -6.36 -7.45
N ARG A 258 23.32 -7.50 -8.16
CA ARG A 258 23.72 -7.56 -9.58
C ARG A 258 22.64 -7.02 -10.51
N GLU A 259 21.37 -7.17 -10.15
CA GLU A 259 20.20 -6.70 -10.91
C GLU A 259 20.04 -5.17 -10.85
N LEU A 260 20.77 -4.50 -9.95
CA LEU A 260 20.77 -3.04 -9.80
C LEU A 260 21.85 -2.34 -10.63
N ALA A 261 22.70 -3.10 -11.33
CA ALA A 261 23.86 -2.56 -12.03
C ALA A 261 23.43 -1.68 -13.22
N GLY A 262 23.77 -0.39 -13.14
CA GLY A 262 23.53 0.58 -14.23
C GLY A 262 22.18 1.30 -14.20
N LEU A 263 21.25 0.91 -13.31
CA LEU A 263 19.92 1.53 -13.21
C LEU A 263 19.97 3.06 -13.05
N ARG A 264 20.88 3.52 -12.17
CA ARG A 264 21.14 4.94 -11.84
C ARG A 264 19.84 5.74 -11.58
N PRO A 265 19.05 5.37 -10.56
CA PRO A 265 17.81 6.08 -10.22
C PRO A 265 18.08 7.48 -9.66
N ASP A 266 17.18 8.43 -9.93
CA ASP A 266 17.17 9.74 -9.26
C ASP A 266 16.59 9.63 -7.85
N VAL A 267 15.56 8.79 -7.68
CA VAL A 267 14.81 8.60 -6.44
C VAL A 267 14.78 7.13 -6.07
N VAL A 268 15.02 6.81 -4.81
CA VAL A 268 14.91 5.45 -4.27
C VAL A 268 13.96 5.43 -3.08
N MET A 269 12.94 4.58 -3.16
CA MET A 269 12.07 4.26 -2.04
C MET A 269 12.65 3.03 -1.33
N VAL A 270 13.26 3.28 -0.16
CA VAL A 270 14.03 2.28 0.59
C VAL A 270 13.14 1.65 1.66
N SER A 271 12.78 0.38 1.48
CA SER A 271 12.12 -0.42 2.51
C SER A 271 13.04 -0.57 3.73
N MET A 272 12.54 -0.36 4.96
CA MET A 272 13.36 -0.29 6.18
C MET A 272 12.99 -1.32 7.27
N THR A 273 11.91 -2.08 7.09
CA THR A 273 11.45 -3.14 8.01
C THR A 273 12.51 -4.22 8.17
N ASP A 274 12.92 -4.48 9.43
CA ASP A 274 13.95 -5.46 9.78
C ASP A 274 15.29 -5.31 9.00
N HIS A 275 15.63 -4.11 8.51
CA HIS A 275 16.80 -3.92 7.65
C HIS A 275 18.14 -4.36 8.26
N SER A 276 18.26 -4.31 9.60
CA SER A 276 19.43 -4.77 10.35
C SER A 276 19.65 -6.29 10.28
N ARG A 277 18.66 -7.07 9.81
CA ARG A 277 18.78 -8.51 9.53
C ARG A 277 19.54 -8.81 8.24
N VAL A 278 19.62 -7.85 7.31
CA VAL A 278 20.32 -8.02 6.03
C VAL A 278 21.71 -7.41 6.11
N HIS A 279 22.74 -8.26 5.94
CA HIS A 279 24.15 -7.88 6.05
C HIS A 279 24.48 -6.66 5.17
N ASP A 280 24.95 -5.57 5.80
CA ASP A 280 25.30 -4.28 5.18
C ASP A 280 24.25 -3.79 4.17
N TYR A 281 22.96 -3.87 4.52
CA TYR A 281 21.83 -3.53 3.63
C TYR A 281 22.02 -2.15 2.95
N LEU A 282 22.12 -1.09 3.75
CA LEU A 282 22.22 0.28 3.23
C LEU A 282 23.54 0.53 2.48
N GLY A 283 24.68 0.07 3.02
CA GLY A 283 25.96 0.26 2.36
C GLY A 283 26.05 -0.48 1.02
N ARG A 284 25.54 -1.71 0.93
CA ARG A 284 25.43 -2.45 -0.34
C ARG A 284 24.50 -1.76 -1.32
N LEU A 285 23.36 -1.21 -0.85
CA LEU A 285 22.37 -0.56 -1.70
C LEU A 285 22.96 0.71 -2.34
N LEU A 286 23.54 1.59 -1.53
CA LEU A 286 24.17 2.82 -2.00
C LEU A 286 25.32 2.57 -2.98
N ARG A 287 26.16 1.56 -2.72
CA ARG A 287 27.25 1.16 -3.63
C ARG A 287 26.76 0.60 -4.95
N ALA A 288 25.60 -0.08 -4.99
CA ALA A 288 25.02 -0.60 -6.23
C ALA A 288 24.41 0.52 -7.10
N LEU A 289 23.66 1.44 -6.48
CA LEU A 289 22.87 2.44 -7.19
C LEU A 289 23.71 3.59 -7.77
N GLY A 290 24.83 3.95 -7.12
CA GLY A 290 25.78 4.94 -7.63
C GLY A 290 25.25 6.37 -7.55
N GLU A 291 25.03 6.84 -6.32
CA GLU A 291 24.63 8.20 -5.95
C GLU A 291 23.26 8.66 -6.52
N PRO A 292 22.14 8.08 -6.04
CA PRO A 292 20.82 8.64 -6.31
C PRO A 292 20.71 10.05 -5.71
N ARG A 293 19.86 10.91 -6.29
CA ARG A 293 19.63 12.27 -5.80
C ARG A 293 18.81 12.27 -4.50
N TYR A 294 17.84 11.36 -4.39
CA TYR A 294 16.91 11.28 -3.26
C TYR A 294 16.75 9.85 -2.72
N LEU A 295 16.75 9.70 -1.39
CA LEU A 295 16.24 8.53 -0.68
C LEU A 295 15.00 8.91 0.12
N LEU A 296 13.95 8.11 0.00
CA LEU A 296 12.72 8.21 0.77
C LEU A 296 12.57 6.89 1.54
N PRO A 297 12.46 6.89 2.88
CA PRO A 297 12.18 5.66 3.61
C PRO A 297 10.76 5.16 3.30
N SER A 298 10.58 3.86 3.36
CA SER A 298 9.33 3.14 3.17
C SER A 298 9.33 1.90 4.07
N HIS A 299 8.18 1.25 4.25
CA HIS A 299 8.00 0.09 5.14
C HIS A 299 8.62 0.36 6.53
N HIS A 300 8.09 1.38 7.22
CA HIS A 300 8.58 1.85 8.52
C HIS A 300 7.48 2.46 9.41
N ASP A 301 6.22 2.17 9.10
CA ASP A 301 5.09 2.27 10.03
C ASP A 301 4.83 0.90 10.68
N ASP A 302 3.79 0.77 11.51
CA ASP A 302 3.46 -0.48 12.21
C ASP A 302 2.60 -1.47 11.41
N MET A 303 2.37 -1.18 10.13
CA MET A 303 1.49 -1.88 9.16
C MET A 303 0.00 -1.99 9.50
N ARG A 304 -0.38 -1.89 10.76
CA ARG A 304 -1.69 -2.32 11.31
C ARG A 304 -2.57 -1.18 11.80
N THR A 305 -2.01 -0.01 12.10
CA THR A 305 -2.84 1.11 12.58
C THR A 305 -3.68 1.67 11.43
N PRO A 306 -5.03 1.70 11.52
CA PRO A 306 -5.88 2.13 10.42
C PRO A 306 -5.75 3.62 10.09
N PHE A 307 -6.06 3.97 8.84
CA PHE A 307 -6.27 5.35 8.44
C PHE A 307 -7.39 6.00 9.27
N GLY A 308 -7.24 7.31 9.55
CA GLY A 308 -8.15 8.04 10.43
C GLY A 308 -7.85 7.88 11.93
N SER A 309 -7.05 6.88 12.33
CA SER A 309 -6.52 6.80 13.69
C SER A 309 -5.61 7.99 13.99
N SER A 310 -5.85 8.66 15.12
CA SER A 310 -4.97 9.74 15.62
C SER A 310 -3.57 9.25 16.00
N ARG A 311 -3.38 7.94 16.19
CA ARG A 311 -2.09 7.31 16.49
C ARG A 311 -1.27 6.95 15.24
N LEU A 312 -1.84 7.02 14.03
CA LEU A 312 -1.13 6.62 12.82
C LEU A 312 0.22 7.36 12.62
N PRO A 313 0.35 8.67 12.90
CA PRO A 313 1.65 9.34 12.83
C PRO A 313 2.67 8.75 13.84
N ASP A 314 2.23 8.37 15.03
CA ASP A 314 3.09 7.83 16.10
C ASP A 314 3.66 6.43 15.78
N THR A 315 3.15 5.75 14.74
CA THR A 315 3.68 4.45 14.30
C THR A 315 4.88 4.58 13.37
N VAL A 316 5.14 5.77 12.84
CA VAL A 316 6.24 6.03 11.92
C VAL A 316 7.56 6.06 12.69
N ARG A 317 8.45 5.12 12.36
CA ARG A 317 9.82 5.05 12.90
C ARG A 317 10.70 6.16 12.34
N HIS A 318 10.56 7.38 12.86
CA HIS A 318 11.29 8.56 12.37
C HIS A 318 12.82 8.41 12.40
N GLU A 319 13.37 7.54 13.26
CA GLU A 319 14.81 7.29 13.35
C GLU A 319 15.42 6.70 12.07
N VAL A 320 14.61 6.05 11.20
CA VAL A 320 15.11 5.51 9.92
C VAL A 320 15.64 6.59 8.98
N VAL A 321 15.14 7.82 9.12
CA VAL A 321 15.63 8.98 8.36
C VAL A 321 17.08 9.28 8.74
N ASP A 322 17.42 9.19 10.02
CA ASP A 322 18.78 9.45 10.50
C ASP A 322 19.73 8.27 10.27
N GLU A 323 19.22 7.03 10.28
CA GLU A 323 19.93 5.83 9.80
C GLU A 323 20.33 5.98 8.32
N LEU A 324 19.39 6.37 7.44
CA LEU A 324 19.66 6.64 6.03
C LEU A 324 20.67 7.78 5.84
N ARG A 325 20.51 8.89 6.58
CA ARG A 325 21.47 10.01 6.53
C ARG A 325 22.86 9.59 7.02
N ALA A 326 22.95 8.70 8.02
CA ALA A 326 24.23 8.16 8.47
C ALA A 326 24.88 7.28 7.41
N ALA A 327 24.12 6.42 6.73
CA ALA A 327 24.61 5.59 5.63
C ALA A 327 25.10 6.45 4.43
N VAL A 328 24.36 7.49 4.04
CA VAL A 328 24.78 8.47 3.02
C VAL A 328 26.10 9.14 3.38
N ARG A 329 26.24 9.65 4.62
CA ARG A 329 27.49 10.27 5.10
C ARG A 329 28.65 9.28 5.11
N ALA A 330 28.43 8.05 5.58
CA ALA A 330 29.45 7.00 5.62
C ALA A 330 29.91 6.56 4.21
N ALA A 331 29.03 6.63 3.21
CA ALA A 331 29.34 6.39 1.81
C ALA A 331 29.97 7.59 1.10
N GLY A 332 30.04 8.76 1.73
CA GLY A 332 30.60 10.00 1.15
C GLY A 332 29.73 10.63 0.04
N LEU A 333 28.43 10.35 0.03
CA LEU A 333 27.51 10.78 -1.05
C LEU A 333 26.83 12.13 -0.73
N SER A 334 26.45 12.87 -1.78
CA SER A 334 25.66 14.11 -1.71
C SER A 334 24.14 13.90 -1.71
N THR A 335 23.70 12.63 -1.83
CA THR A 335 22.31 12.18 -1.78
C THR A 335 21.48 12.81 -0.65
N GLN A 336 20.29 13.32 -0.96
CA GLN A 336 19.38 13.89 0.04
C GLN A 336 18.42 12.82 0.58
N VAL A 337 18.23 12.78 1.90
CA VAL A 337 17.20 11.92 2.53
C VAL A 337 15.99 12.78 2.87
N LEU A 338 14.87 12.50 2.22
CA LEU A 338 13.60 13.18 2.45
C LEU A 338 12.76 12.37 3.45
N PRO A 339 12.29 12.96 4.56
CA PRO A 339 11.28 12.33 5.40
C PRO A 339 9.95 12.25 4.63
N VAL A 340 9.08 11.34 5.06
CA VAL A 340 7.79 11.07 4.42
C VAL A 340 6.70 11.03 5.48
N THR A 341 5.48 11.40 5.10
CA THR A 341 4.28 11.33 5.95
C THR A 341 3.20 10.56 5.19
N HIS A 342 2.36 9.78 5.88
CA HIS A 342 1.24 9.09 5.25
C HIS A 342 0.36 10.06 4.45
N LEU A 343 0.22 9.77 3.17
CA LEU A 343 -0.63 10.46 2.20
C LEU A 343 -0.25 11.93 1.89
N GLU A 344 0.86 12.44 2.44
CA GLU A 344 1.39 13.76 2.09
C GLU A 344 2.15 13.71 0.75
N PRO A 345 1.85 14.60 -0.21
CA PRO A 345 2.51 14.61 -1.52
C PRO A 345 3.89 15.29 -1.47
N ILE A 346 4.91 14.59 -1.96
CA ILE A 346 6.24 15.13 -2.25
C ILE A 346 6.28 15.49 -3.74
N HIS A 347 6.49 16.78 -4.05
CA HIS A 347 6.58 17.27 -5.42
C HIS A 347 8.04 17.44 -5.83
N LEU A 348 8.50 16.63 -6.80
CA LEU A 348 9.87 16.65 -7.34
C LEU A 348 9.94 17.35 -8.69
#